data_AF-A0A2V5MEE6-F1
#
_entry.id   AF-A0A2V5MEE6-F1
#
_cell.length_a   1.000
_cell.length_b   1.000
_cell.length_c   1.000
_cell.angle_alpha   90.00
_cell.angle_beta   90.00
_cell.angle_gamma   90.00
#
_symmetry.space_group_name_H-M   'P 1'
#
loop_
_entity.id
_entity.type
_entity.pdbx_description
1 polymer ?
#
loop_
_entity_poly.entity_id
_entity_poly.type
_entity_poly.pdbx_seq_one_letter_code
_entity_poly.pdbx_strand_id
1 'polypeptide(L)' 'MLDIRLIREKPDFVRERLATRGGGDEAKIDEVLRIDAERRKSETE' A
#
# COMPACT_ATOMS: atom_id res chain seq x y z
N MET A 1 6.35 -11.06 -1.88
CA MET A 1 6.73 -9.79 -1.20
C MET A 1 6.34 -8.64 -2.12
N LEU A 2 5.35 -7.83 -1.76
CA LEU A 2 4.97 -6.63 -2.51
C LEU A 2 5.94 -5.50 -2.17
N ASP A 3 6.41 -4.76 -3.16
CA ASP A 3 7.35 -3.66 -2.93
C ASP A 3 6.57 -2.41 -2.45
N ILE A 4 6.80 -2.00 -1.20
CA ILE A 4 6.14 -0.85 -0.58
C ILE A 4 6.45 0.46 -1.33
N ARG A 5 7.58 0.52 -2.06
CA ARG A 5 7.88 1.66 -2.93
C ARG A 5 6.90 1.75 -4.09
N LEU A 6 6.59 0.62 -4.74
CA LEU A 6 5.63 0.57 -5.84
C LEU A 6 4.23 0.98 -5.40
N ILE A 7 3.83 0.58 -4.19
CA ILE A 7 2.53 0.97 -3.59
C ILE A 7 2.47 2.48 -3.35
N ARG A 8 3.58 3.12 -2.95
CA ARG A 8 3.65 4.58 -2.74
C ARG A 8 3.69 5.36 -4.03
N GLU A 9 4.43 4.88 -5.01
CA GLU A 9 4.59 5.56 -6.30
C GLU A 9 3.34 5.43 -7.18
N LYS A 10 2.68 4.27 -7.15
CA LYS A 10 1.53 3.97 -8.00
C LYS A 10 0.46 3.17 -7.24
N PRO A 11 -0.19 3.76 -6.23
CA PRO A 11 -1.20 3.07 -5.44
C PRO A 11 -2.35 2.56 -6.29
N ASP A 12 -2.84 3.35 -7.24
CA ASP A 12 -3.98 2.99 -8.09
C ASP A 12 -3.68 1.82 -9.01
N PHE A 13 -2.48 1.78 -9.59
CA PHE A 13 -2.01 0.64 -10.38
C PHE A 13 -2.00 -0.66 -9.56
N VAL A 14 -1.58 -0.59 -8.29
CA VAL A 14 -1.58 -1.76 -7.41
C VAL A 14 -3.01 -2.15 -7.02
N ARG A 15 -3.91 -1.19 -6.76
CA ARG A 15 -5.33 -1.47 -6.50
C ARG A 15 -5.99 -2.19 -7.66
N GLU A 16 -5.82 -1.71 -8.90
CA GLU A 16 -6.36 -2.36 -10.09
C GLU A 16 -5.85 -3.79 -10.23
N ARG A 17 -4.53 -4.00 -10.04
CA ARG A 17 -3.92 -5.33 -10.08
C ARG A 17 -4.45 -6.26 -8.97
N LEU A 18 -4.70 -5.74 -7.77
CA LEU A 18 -5.27 -6.52 -6.66
C LEU A 18 -6.74 -6.86 -6.90
N ALA A 19 -7.51 -5.92 -7.45
CA ALA A 19 -8.90 -6.18 -7.87
C ALA A 19 -8.97 -7.32 -8.90
N THR A 20 -8.01 -7.41 -9.84
CA THR A 20 -7.93 -8.53 -10.80
C THR A 20 -7.55 -9.89 -10.18
N ARG A 21 -7.09 -9.93 -8.91
CA ARG A 21 -6.61 -11.15 -8.23
C ARG A 21 -7.64 -11.81 -7.32
N GLY A 22 -8.90 -11.36 -7.35
CA GLY A 22 -10.00 -11.97 -6.59
C GLY A 22 -10.69 -11.06 -5.60
N GLY A 23 -10.32 -9.77 -5.54
CA GLY A 23 -10.99 -8.72 -4.77
C GLY A 23 -10.83 -8.84 -3.25
N GLY A 24 -10.64 -7.70 -2.58
CA GLY A 24 -10.61 -7.57 -1.12
C GLY A 24 -9.29 -7.09 -0.53
N ASP A 25 -8.17 -7.19 -1.26
CA ASP A 25 -6.87 -6.70 -0.79
C ASP A 25 -6.62 -5.23 -1.17
N GLU A 26 -7.33 -4.70 -2.16
CA GLU A 26 -7.27 -3.29 -2.55
C GLU A 26 -7.72 -2.34 -1.44
N ALA A 27 -8.62 -2.78 -0.55
CA ALA A 27 -9.03 -2.04 0.63
C ALA A 27 -7.91 -1.95 1.69
N LYS A 28 -7.01 -2.95 1.72
CA LYS A 28 -5.86 -2.98 2.63
C LYS A 28 -4.73 -2.06 2.18
N ILE A 29 -4.73 -1.61 0.92
CA ILE A 29 -3.69 -0.70 0.39
C ILE A 29 -3.69 0.62 1.15
N ASP A 30 -4.86 1.17 1.48
CA ASP A 30 -4.96 2.41 2.27
C ASP A 30 -4.43 2.23 3.70
N GLU A 31 -4.73 1.08 4.31
CA GLU A 31 -4.24 0.74 5.63
C GLU A 31 -2.70 0.57 5.63
N VAL A 32 -2.15 -0.11 4.63
CA VAL A 32 -0.70 -0.27 4.44
C VAL A 32 -0.01 1.08 4.27
N LEU A 33 -0.59 2.00 3.48
CA LEU A 33 -0.04 3.34 3.29
C LEU A 33 -0.09 4.17 4.58
N ARG A 34 -1.17 4.07 5.36
CA ARG A 34 -1.29 4.74 6.65
C ARG A 34 -0.22 4.25 7.64
N ILE A 35 -0.06 2.93 7.76
CA ILE A 35 0.94 2.32 8.65
C ILE A 35 2.36 2.66 8.18
N ASP A 36 2.64 2.67 6.88
CA ASP A 36 3.96 3.10 6.35
C ASP A 36 4.25 4.57 6.70
N ALA A 37 3.25 5.44 6.62
CA ALA A 37 3.39 6.85 6.98
C ALA A 37 3.66 7.03 8.49
N GLU A 38 2.91 6.32 9.34
CA GLU A 38 3.13 6.31 10.79
C GLU A 38 4.52 5.78 11.14
N ARG A 39 4.92 4.65 10.54
CA ARG A 39 6.25 4.07 10.74
C ARG A 39 7.37 5.03 10.36
N ARG A 40 7.29 5.68 9.20
CA ARG A 40 8.31 6.66 8.78
C ARG A 40 8.37 7.88 9.69
N LYS A 41 7.23 8.33 10.21
CA LYS A 41 7.19 9.42 11.18
C LYS A 41 7.90 9.02 12.48
N SER A 42 7.64 7.80 12.98
CA SER A 42 8.28 7.28 14.19
C SER A 42 9.75 6.90 14.01
N GLU A 43 10.20 6.54 12.80
CA GLU A 43 11.62 6.27 12.52
C GLU A 43 12.48 7.55 12.37
N THR A 44 11.85 8.72 12.25
CA THR A 44 12.53 10.01 12.07
C THR A 44 12.56 10.85 13.37
N GLU A 45 12.06 10.32 14.48
CA GLU A 45 12.05 10.95 15.82
C GLU A 45 13.05 10.28 16.76
#